data_AF-A0A1A8M416-F1
#
_entry.id   AF-A0A1A8M416-F1
#
_cell.length_a   1.000
_cell.length_b   1.000
_cell.length_c   1.000
_cell.angle_alpha   90.00
_cell.angle_beta   90.00
_cell.angle_gamma   90.00
#
_symmetry.space_group_name_H-M   'P 1'
#
loop_
_entity.id
_entity.type
_entity.pdbx_description
1 polymer ?
#
loop_
_entity_poly.entity_id
_entity_poly.type
_entity_poly.pdbx_seq_one_letter_code
_entity_poly.pdbx_strand_id
1 'polypeptide(L)'
;MEVLRKSSAFASEVLDVFDRSLTEKELVSQSKALCKDYILSRLNQNGLGWSKTEINFSPSNNSMLAEASLVLLCLGDELECIQPGLYRNVARQLNISVAMESMVSDAFLGVATEIFSAGITWGKVVSMYAVAGALAVDCVRHGYPDTVHVLVDSLGQFVRRFLVPWLKRRGGWVEITKCVVKVDLTPERHWLSSTIESLKYFLTTLYVCIMKEQ
;
A
#
# COMPACT_ATOMS: atom_id res chain seq x y z
N MET A 1 2.21 9.05 54.24
CA MET A 1 2.95 8.87 52.98
C MET A 1 2.31 7.84 52.03
N GLU A 2 1.48 6.91 52.53
CA GLU A 2 0.85 5.85 51.71
C GLU A 2 -0.12 6.34 50.60
N VAL A 3 -0.81 7.47 50.85
CA VAL A 3 -1.85 7.99 49.93
C VAL A 3 -1.23 8.57 48.65
N LEU A 4 -0.10 9.26 48.76
CA LEU A 4 0.62 9.81 47.60
C LEU A 4 1.24 8.72 46.72
N ARG A 5 1.69 7.62 47.33
CA ARG A 5 2.26 6.46 46.62
C ARG A 5 1.22 5.67 45.82
N LYS A 6 -0.01 5.58 46.33
CA LYS A 6 -1.14 4.96 45.60
C LYS A 6 -1.59 5.84 44.44
N SER A 7 -1.61 7.16 44.61
CA SER A 7 -1.91 8.11 43.53
C SER A 7 -0.84 8.10 42.43
N SER A 8 0.44 7.95 42.76
CA SER A 8 1.51 7.87 41.75
C SER A 8 1.51 6.53 41.01
N ALA A 9 1.18 5.43 41.68
CA ALA A 9 1.02 4.12 41.04
C ALA A 9 -0.18 4.12 40.08
N PHE A 10 -1.32 4.68 40.50
CA PHE A 10 -2.50 4.82 39.64
C PHE A 10 -2.24 5.78 38.47
N ALA A 11 -1.54 6.89 38.69
CA ALA A 11 -1.15 7.78 37.60
C ALA A 11 -0.16 7.10 36.63
N SER A 12 0.78 6.29 37.13
CA SER A 12 1.70 5.50 36.31
C SER A 12 0.97 4.41 35.52
N GLU A 13 -0.04 3.77 36.10
CA GLU A 13 -0.86 2.75 35.45
C GLU A 13 -1.79 3.37 34.40
N VAL A 14 -2.39 4.53 34.69
CA VAL A 14 -3.17 5.30 33.72
C VAL A 14 -2.27 5.81 32.59
N LEU A 15 -1.06 6.29 32.90
CA LEU A 15 -0.09 6.70 31.89
C LEU A 15 0.41 5.51 31.06
N ASP A 16 0.61 4.32 31.64
CA ASP A 16 1.00 3.10 30.93
C ASP A 16 -0.13 2.55 30.04
N VAL A 17 -1.39 2.68 30.48
CA VAL A 17 -2.59 2.41 29.67
C VAL A 17 -2.72 3.43 28.52
N PHE A 18 -2.35 4.69 28.74
CA PHE A 18 -2.27 5.72 27.69
C PHE A 18 -1.07 5.53 26.75
N ASP A 19 0.07 5.04 27.24
CA ASP A 19 1.28 4.74 26.45
C ASP A 19 1.10 3.47 25.59
N ARG A 20 0.16 2.59 25.95
CA ARG A 20 -0.32 1.52 25.07
C ARG A 20 -1.20 2.00 23.91
N SER A 21 -1.63 3.26 23.89
CA SER A 21 -2.37 3.79 22.74
C SER A 21 -1.42 4.06 21.58
N LEU A 22 -1.71 3.50 20.40
CA LEU A 22 -0.93 3.73 19.18
C LEU A 22 -0.72 5.23 18.95
N THR A 23 0.52 5.69 19.08
CA THR A 23 0.81 7.12 18.94
C THR A 23 0.60 7.57 17.50
N GLU A 24 0.25 8.84 17.30
CA GLU A 24 0.11 9.40 15.96
C GLU A 24 1.41 9.25 15.16
N LYS A 25 2.55 9.51 15.82
CA LYS A 25 3.88 9.38 15.21
C LYS A 25 4.13 7.96 14.72
N GLU A 26 3.76 6.97 15.52
CA GLU A 26 3.91 5.56 15.17
C GLU A 26 3.02 5.18 13.98
N LEU A 27 1.74 5.55 14.00
CA LEU A 27 0.82 5.26 12.89
C LEU A 27 1.28 5.88 11.57
N VAL A 28 1.78 7.13 11.61
CA VAL A 28 2.32 7.79 10.42
C VAL A 28 3.61 7.11 9.94
N SER A 29 4.50 6.73 10.86
CA SER A 29 5.73 5.99 10.55
C SER A 29 5.43 4.65 9.88
N GLN A 30 4.52 3.87 10.47
CA GLN A 30 4.03 2.60 9.92
C GLN A 30 3.42 2.78 8.53
N SER A 31 2.60 3.81 8.34
CA SER A 31 1.96 4.08 7.04
C SER A 31 2.97 4.38 5.95
N LYS A 32 4.02 5.14 6.28
CA LYS A 32 5.14 5.40 5.37
C LYS A 32 5.93 4.13 5.06
N ALA A 33 6.20 3.29 6.05
CA ALA A 33 6.88 2.01 5.84
C ALA A 33 6.10 1.10 4.88
N LEU A 34 4.79 0.93 5.13
CA LEU A 34 3.90 0.17 4.25
C LEU A 34 3.87 0.74 2.82
N CYS A 35 3.92 2.07 2.67
CA CYS A 35 3.91 2.72 1.36
C CYS A 35 5.18 2.41 0.57
N LYS A 36 6.33 2.43 1.25
CA LYS A 36 7.63 2.08 0.66
C LYS A 36 7.64 0.63 0.17
N ASP A 37 7.17 -0.31 1.00
CA ASP A 37 7.06 -1.72 0.63
C ASP A 37 6.15 -1.91 -0.59
N TYR A 38 4.99 -1.23 -0.59
CA TYR A 38 4.02 -1.30 -1.68
C TYR A 38 4.61 -0.77 -3.01
N ILE A 39 5.22 0.42 -2.98
CA ILE A 39 5.88 1.01 -4.16
C ILE A 39 7.00 0.11 -4.67
N LEU A 40 7.86 -0.41 -3.77
CA LEU A 40 8.95 -1.29 -4.15
C LEU A 40 8.44 -2.57 -4.84
N SER A 41 7.38 -3.18 -4.31
CA SER A 41 6.72 -4.32 -4.93
C SER A 41 6.23 -3.98 -6.34
N ARG A 42 5.54 -2.85 -6.50
CA ARG A 42 5.02 -2.39 -7.81
C ARG A 42 6.12 -2.08 -8.82
N LEU A 43 7.22 -1.46 -8.40
CA LEU A 43 8.38 -1.21 -9.27
C LEU A 43 8.98 -2.53 -9.77
N ASN A 44 9.16 -3.50 -8.88
CA ASN A 44 9.68 -4.83 -9.23
C ASN A 44 8.75 -5.60 -10.16
N GLN A 45 7.44 -5.57 -9.92
CA GLN A 45 6.42 -6.17 -10.81
C GLN A 45 6.45 -5.57 -12.22
N ASN A 46 6.87 -4.31 -12.35
CA ASN A 46 6.97 -3.61 -13.63
C ASN A 46 8.36 -3.70 -14.29
N GLY A 47 9.26 -4.55 -13.76
CA GLY A 47 10.60 -4.77 -14.31
C GLY A 47 11.57 -3.61 -14.08
N LEU A 48 11.20 -2.63 -13.25
CA LEU A 48 12.00 -1.44 -12.95
C LEU A 48 12.98 -1.70 -11.81
N GLY A 49 13.53 -2.93 -11.75
CA GLY A 49 14.29 -3.53 -10.64
C GLY A 49 15.01 -2.50 -9.78
N TRP A 50 14.30 -2.00 -8.77
CA TRP A 50 14.75 -0.89 -7.96
C TRP A 50 15.51 -1.49 -6.79
N SER A 51 16.83 -1.33 -6.77
CA SER A 51 17.64 -1.97 -5.74
C SER A 51 17.31 -1.35 -4.38
N LYS A 52 17.13 -2.21 -3.36
CA LYS A 52 16.87 -1.79 -1.97
C LYS A 52 18.00 -0.92 -1.37
N THR A 53 19.10 -0.79 -2.10
CA THR A 53 20.32 -0.07 -1.73
C THR A 53 20.32 1.38 -2.21
N GLU A 54 19.57 1.72 -3.27
CA GLU A 54 19.49 3.10 -3.81
C GLU A 54 18.51 3.97 -3.03
N ILE A 55 17.69 3.37 -2.16
CA ILE A 55 16.86 4.10 -1.23
C ILE A 55 17.13 3.57 0.17
N ASN A 56 17.32 4.47 1.15
CA ASN A 56 17.45 4.14 2.58
C ASN A 56 16.12 3.56 3.15
N PHE A 57 15.63 2.47 2.59
CA PHE A 57 14.44 1.73 3.01
C PHE A 57 14.88 0.56 3.88
N SER A 58 15.06 0.85 5.17
CA SER A 58 15.20 -0.20 6.17
C SER A 58 13.89 -1.00 6.24
N PRO A 59 13.90 -2.33 6.04
CA PRO A 59 12.73 -3.15 6.28
C PRO A 59 12.32 -3.02 7.75
N SER A 60 11.03 -2.84 8.00
CA SER A 60 10.51 -2.80 9.36
C SER A 60 10.71 -4.17 10.02
N ASN A 61 11.47 -4.22 11.11
CA ASN A 61 11.75 -5.43 11.91
C ASN A 61 10.51 -5.97 12.66
N ASN A 62 9.32 -5.40 12.45
CA ASN A 62 8.10 -5.76 13.15
C ASN A 62 7.30 -6.79 12.35
N SER A 63 7.28 -8.04 12.82
CA SER A 63 6.56 -9.18 12.21
C SER A 63 5.10 -8.87 11.89
N MET A 64 4.41 -8.13 12.76
CA MET A 64 2.99 -7.79 12.57
C MET A 64 2.77 -6.76 11.46
N LEU A 65 3.73 -5.84 11.27
CA LEU A 65 3.66 -4.87 10.18
C LEU A 65 3.95 -5.55 8.83
N ALA A 66 4.80 -6.58 8.82
CA ALA A 66 5.05 -7.38 7.63
C ALA A 66 3.79 -8.11 7.15
N GLU A 67 2.99 -8.69 8.06
CA GLU A 67 1.68 -9.27 7.70
C GLU A 67 0.71 -8.23 7.12
N ALA A 68 0.63 -7.04 7.74
CA ALA A 68 -0.17 -5.94 7.20
C ALA A 68 0.30 -5.52 5.81
N SER A 69 1.62 -5.49 5.56
CA SER A 69 2.23 -5.21 4.26
C SER A 69 1.82 -6.26 3.21
N LEU A 70 1.89 -7.54 3.55
CA LEU A 70 1.47 -8.63 2.65
C LEU A 70 -0.01 -8.56 2.31
N VAL A 71 -0.87 -8.32 3.31
CA VAL A 71 -2.32 -8.19 3.08
C VAL A 71 -2.64 -6.96 2.24
N LEU A 72 -1.95 -5.84 2.48
CA LEU A 72 -2.10 -4.63 1.69
C LEU A 72 -1.73 -4.87 0.22
N LEU A 73 -0.62 -5.58 -0.04
CA LEU A 73 -0.20 -5.99 -1.38
C LEU A 73 -1.24 -6.89 -2.05
N CYS A 74 -1.70 -7.94 -1.36
CA CYS A 74 -2.70 -8.88 -1.86
C CYS A 74 -4.00 -8.17 -2.23
N LEU A 75 -4.54 -7.33 -1.34
CA LEU A 75 -5.75 -6.55 -1.62
C LEU A 75 -5.53 -5.56 -2.77
N GLY A 76 -4.32 -5.01 -2.91
CA GLY A 76 -3.95 -4.16 -4.03
C GLY A 76 -3.98 -4.90 -5.37
N ASP A 77 -3.42 -6.12 -5.41
CA ASP A 77 -3.44 -6.98 -6.60
C ASP A 77 -4.87 -7.38 -6.98
N GLU A 78 -5.72 -7.70 -6.00
CA GLU A 78 -7.14 -7.97 -6.21
C GLU A 78 -7.90 -6.75 -6.76
N LEU A 79 -7.66 -5.55 -6.22
CA LEU A 79 -8.27 -4.32 -6.75
C LEU A 79 -7.88 -4.05 -8.21
N GLU A 80 -6.62 -4.26 -8.56
CA GLU A 80 -6.12 -4.13 -9.92
C GLU A 80 -6.74 -5.19 -10.86
N CYS A 81 -7.01 -6.40 -10.35
CA CYS A 81 -7.70 -7.45 -11.11
C CYS A 81 -9.18 -7.11 -11.37
N ILE A 82 -9.89 -6.59 -10.35
CA ILE A 82 -11.32 -6.26 -10.44
C ILE A 82 -11.56 -5.05 -11.35
N GLN A 83 -10.72 -4.02 -11.27
CA GLN A 83 -10.81 -2.84 -12.15
C GLN A 83 -9.46 -2.49 -12.77
N PRO A 84 -9.00 -3.26 -13.77
CA PRO A 84 -7.74 -3.00 -14.46
C PRO A 84 -7.74 -1.60 -15.10
N GLY A 85 -8.90 -1.15 -15.58
CA GLY A 85 -9.06 0.16 -16.19
C GLY A 85 -8.92 1.34 -15.23
N LEU A 86 -9.11 1.18 -13.92
CA LEU A 86 -9.02 2.27 -12.94
C LEU A 86 -7.60 2.40 -12.35
N TYR A 87 -6.96 1.26 -12.09
CA TYR A 87 -5.65 1.21 -11.42
C TYR A 87 -4.47 1.08 -12.39
N ARG A 88 -4.70 0.74 -13.66
CA ARG A 88 -3.65 0.74 -14.70
C ARG A 88 -3.61 2.09 -15.41
N ASN A 89 -2.42 2.69 -15.48
CA ASN A 89 -2.17 4.00 -16.09
C ASN A 89 -2.83 5.17 -15.34
N VAL A 90 -2.80 5.16 -14.00
CA VAL A 90 -3.35 6.24 -13.17
C VAL A 90 -2.74 7.60 -13.56
N ALA A 91 -1.43 7.72 -13.83
CA ALA A 91 -0.86 9.00 -14.24
C ALA A 91 -1.38 9.50 -15.61
N ARG A 92 -1.66 8.56 -16.53
CA ARG A 92 -2.24 8.89 -17.85
C ARG A 92 -3.70 9.33 -17.74
N GLN A 93 -4.47 8.73 -16.84
CA GLN A 93 -5.85 9.13 -16.57
C GLN A 93 -5.92 10.50 -15.88
N LEU A 94 -4.92 10.81 -15.07
CA LEU A 94 -4.82 12.08 -14.35
C LEU A 94 -4.10 13.18 -15.15
N ASN A 95 -3.65 12.88 -16.38
CA ASN A 95 -2.92 13.80 -17.26
C ASN A 95 -1.76 14.54 -16.55
N ILE A 96 -1.03 13.84 -15.68
CA ILE A 96 0.02 14.44 -14.86
C ILE A 96 1.28 14.63 -15.69
N SER A 97 1.80 15.86 -15.75
CA SER A 97 3.18 16.08 -16.15
C SER A 97 4.09 15.67 -15.00
N VAL A 98 4.68 14.48 -15.12
CA VAL A 98 5.49 13.84 -14.08
C VAL A 98 6.84 14.55 -13.85
N ALA A 99 7.09 15.63 -14.59
CA ALA A 99 8.35 16.40 -14.54
C ALA A 99 8.51 17.30 -13.30
N MET A 100 7.46 17.50 -12.48
CA MET A 100 7.51 18.34 -11.28
C MET A 100 6.97 17.62 -10.05
N GLU A 101 7.77 17.58 -8.98
CA GLU A 101 7.42 16.96 -7.70
C GLU A 101 6.10 17.50 -7.11
N SER A 102 5.88 18.81 -7.18
CA SER A 102 4.66 19.46 -6.68
C SER A 102 3.40 18.98 -7.40
N MET A 103 3.49 18.71 -8.71
CA MET A 103 2.35 18.21 -9.49
C MET A 103 2.01 16.77 -9.12
N VAL A 104 3.02 15.95 -8.81
CA VAL A 104 2.83 14.57 -8.36
C VAL A 104 2.19 14.52 -6.97
N SER A 105 2.66 15.35 -6.03
CA SER A 105 2.04 15.45 -4.70
C SER A 105 0.61 15.98 -4.75
N ASP A 106 0.36 17.03 -5.53
CA ASP A 106 -0.97 17.66 -5.62
C ASP A 106 -1.97 16.70 -6.27
N ALA A 107 -1.56 16.00 -7.33
CA ALA A 107 -2.39 15.00 -7.98
C ALA A 107 -2.70 13.82 -7.04
N PHE A 108 -1.70 13.31 -6.32
CA PHE A 108 -1.92 12.27 -5.32
C PHE A 108 -2.93 12.72 -4.25
N LEU A 109 -2.75 13.91 -3.68
CA LEU A 109 -3.63 14.44 -2.64
C LEU A 109 -5.05 14.72 -3.14
N GLY A 110 -5.19 15.20 -4.38
CA GLY A 110 -6.49 15.40 -5.03
C GLY A 110 -7.26 14.08 -5.17
N VAL A 111 -6.61 13.04 -5.70
CA VAL A 111 -7.22 11.72 -5.85
C VAL A 111 -7.53 11.08 -4.50
N ALA A 112 -6.62 11.17 -3.53
CA ALA A 112 -6.87 10.67 -2.19
C ALA A 112 -8.10 11.34 -1.57
N THR A 113 -8.21 12.67 -1.68
CA THR A 113 -9.37 13.42 -1.17
C THR A 113 -10.68 12.93 -1.79
N GLU A 114 -10.70 12.66 -3.09
CA GLU A 114 -11.88 12.13 -3.77
C GLU A 114 -12.21 10.69 -3.34
N ILE A 115 -11.22 9.81 -3.21
CA ILE A 115 -11.41 8.44 -2.72
C ILE A 115 -12.14 8.44 -1.35
N PHE A 116 -11.77 9.38 -0.47
CA PHE A 116 -12.32 9.46 0.89
C PHE A 116 -13.53 10.41 1.03
N SER A 117 -14.04 11.01 -0.05
CA SER A 117 -15.15 11.99 -0.01
C SER A 117 -16.40 11.44 0.69
N ALA A 118 -16.75 10.18 0.42
CA ALA A 118 -17.88 9.47 1.02
C ALA A 118 -17.51 8.63 2.28
N GLY A 119 -16.38 8.92 2.93
CA GLY A 119 -15.94 8.23 4.15
C GLY A 119 -14.82 7.21 3.94
N ILE A 120 -14.34 6.61 5.05
CA ILE A 120 -13.11 5.81 5.12
C ILE A 120 -13.40 4.31 5.34
N THR A 121 -12.87 3.47 4.45
CA THR A 121 -12.88 2.01 4.53
C THR A 121 -11.49 1.44 4.22
N TRP A 122 -11.21 0.19 4.64
CA TRP A 122 -9.94 -0.46 4.29
C TRP A 122 -9.74 -0.56 2.77
N GLY A 123 -10.78 -0.90 2.00
CA GLY A 123 -10.69 -0.93 0.53
C GLY A 123 -10.26 0.43 -0.07
N LYS A 124 -10.78 1.54 0.46
CA LYS A 124 -10.35 2.90 0.05
C LYS A 124 -8.92 3.22 0.47
N VAL A 125 -8.50 2.76 1.66
CA VAL A 125 -7.09 2.87 2.08
C VAL A 125 -6.20 2.10 1.11
N VAL A 126 -6.51 0.84 0.79
CA VAL A 126 -5.76 0.05 -0.21
C VAL A 126 -5.74 0.77 -1.57
N SER A 127 -6.87 1.35 -2.00
CA SER A 127 -6.97 2.11 -3.25
C SER A 127 -6.01 3.31 -3.30
N MET A 128 -5.87 4.04 -2.19
CA MET A 128 -4.90 5.15 -2.08
C MET A 128 -3.46 4.66 -2.23
N TYR A 129 -3.11 3.50 -1.66
CA TYR A 129 -1.78 2.90 -1.82
C TYR A 129 -1.54 2.42 -3.25
N ALA A 130 -2.55 1.82 -3.90
CA ALA A 130 -2.50 1.45 -5.31
C ALA A 130 -2.22 2.67 -6.21
N VAL A 131 -2.89 3.81 -5.94
CA VAL A 131 -2.64 5.08 -6.63
C VAL A 131 -1.20 5.56 -6.41
N ALA A 132 -0.70 5.56 -5.17
CA ALA A 132 0.70 5.93 -4.88
C ALA A 132 1.70 5.02 -5.62
N GLY A 133 1.46 3.72 -5.64
CA GLY A 133 2.27 2.73 -6.36
C GLY A 133 2.27 2.98 -7.88
N ALA A 134 1.11 3.21 -8.47
CA ALA A 134 0.99 3.50 -9.90
C ALA A 134 1.71 4.80 -10.28
N LEU A 135 1.52 5.87 -9.50
CA LEU A 135 2.23 7.13 -9.70
C LEU A 135 3.75 6.96 -9.59
N ALA A 136 4.23 6.23 -8.59
CA ALA A 136 5.66 5.98 -8.42
C ALA A 136 6.27 5.21 -9.60
N VAL A 137 5.57 4.18 -10.10
CA VAL A 137 5.97 3.43 -11.30
C VAL A 137 6.07 4.36 -12.51
N ASP A 138 5.09 5.24 -12.69
CA ASP A 138 5.10 6.20 -13.81
C ASP A 138 6.24 7.23 -13.64
N CYS A 139 6.50 7.74 -12.44
CA CYS A 139 7.62 8.66 -12.19
C CYS A 139 8.97 8.04 -12.50
N VAL A 140 9.21 6.81 -12.03
CA VAL A 140 10.45 6.08 -12.28
C VAL A 140 10.64 5.81 -13.78
N ARG A 141 9.57 5.40 -14.49
CA ARG A 141 9.64 5.18 -15.95
C ARG A 141 10.06 6.40 -16.75
N HIS A 142 9.68 7.59 -16.28
CA HIS A 142 10.01 8.86 -16.94
C HIS A 142 11.35 9.45 -16.46
N GLY A 143 12.10 8.74 -15.61
CA GLY A 143 13.42 9.19 -15.14
C GLY A 143 13.39 10.15 -13.96
N TYR A 144 12.29 10.19 -13.18
CA TYR A 144 12.13 11.05 -12.01
C TYR A 144 12.01 10.26 -10.71
N PRO A 145 13.06 9.54 -10.29
CA PRO A 145 12.97 8.66 -9.13
C PRO A 145 12.89 9.36 -7.78
N ASP A 146 13.42 10.58 -7.68
CA ASP A 146 13.42 11.36 -6.43
C ASP A 146 11.99 11.68 -5.94
N THR A 147 11.03 11.75 -6.88
CA THR A 147 9.60 11.95 -6.61
C THR A 147 8.98 10.85 -5.74
N VAL A 148 9.57 9.66 -5.68
CA VAL A 148 9.09 8.55 -4.84
C VAL A 148 9.11 8.94 -3.37
N HIS A 149 10.14 9.67 -2.93
CA HIS A 149 10.22 10.18 -1.57
C HIS A 149 9.10 11.19 -1.27
N VAL A 150 8.82 12.07 -2.23
CA VAL A 150 7.74 13.06 -2.15
C VAL A 150 6.37 12.38 -2.03
N LEU A 151 6.14 11.29 -2.79
CA LEU A 151 4.90 10.50 -2.70
C LEU A 151 4.74 9.86 -1.32
N VAL A 152 5.78 9.22 -0.80
CA VAL A 152 5.76 8.61 0.55
C VAL A 152 5.50 9.67 1.63
N ASP A 153 6.10 10.86 1.49
CA ASP A 153 5.90 11.95 2.43
C ASP A 153 4.50 12.54 2.34
N SER A 154 3.97 12.72 1.12
CA SER A 154 2.60 13.19 0.88
C SER A 154 1.56 12.24 1.45
N LEU A 155 1.75 10.92 1.26
CA LEU A 155 0.91 9.90 1.88
C LEU A 155 0.98 9.98 3.41
N GLY A 156 2.17 10.13 3.98
CA GLY A 156 2.32 10.29 5.43
C GLY A 156 1.64 11.54 5.99
N GLN A 157 1.68 12.65 5.25
CA GLN A 157 0.96 13.89 5.62
C GLN A 157 -0.56 13.69 5.53
N PHE A 158 -1.05 13.05 4.47
CA PHE A 158 -2.46 12.72 4.30
C PHE A 158 -2.95 11.83 5.44
N VAL A 159 -2.20 10.77 5.77
CA VAL A 159 -2.49 9.88 6.88
C VAL A 159 -2.58 10.65 8.19
N ARG A 160 -1.58 11.49 8.49
CA ARG A 160 -1.55 12.30 9.72
C ARG A 160 -2.82 13.13 9.86
N ARG A 161 -3.23 13.79 8.78
CA ARG A 161 -4.35 14.74 8.79
C ARG A 161 -5.71 14.06 8.82
N PHE A 162 -5.90 12.95 8.10
CA PHE A 162 -7.23 12.38 7.85
C PHE A 162 -7.42 10.95 8.37
N LEU A 163 -6.38 10.11 8.32
CA LEU A 163 -6.53 8.69 8.63
C LEU A 163 -6.16 8.31 10.06
N VAL A 164 -5.27 9.06 10.74
CA VAL A 164 -4.86 8.74 12.13
C VAL A 164 -6.04 8.58 13.09
N PRO A 165 -7.04 9.49 13.13
CA PRO A 165 -8.18 9.31 14.03
C PRO A 165 -8.99 8.03 13.74
N TRP A 166 -9.10 7.66 12.45
CA TRP A 166 -9.80 6.45 12.03
C TRP A 166 -8.99 5.19 12.35
N LEU A 167 -7.68 5.19 12.08
CA LEU A 167 -6.77 4.09 12.40
C LEU A 167 -6.73 3.80 13.90
N LYS A 168 -6.67 4.85 14.73
CA LYS A 168 -6.74 4.71 16.20
C LYS A 168 -8.02 4.01 16.65
N ARG A 169 -9.18 4.40 16.10
CA ARG A 169 -10.47 3.76 16.42
C ARG A 169 -10.56 2.31 15.95
N ARG A 170 -9.86 1.95 14.87
CA ARG A 170 -9.86 0.59 14.35
C ARG A 170 -8.93 -0.34 15.12
N GLY A 171 -7.87 0.18 15.75
CA GLY A 171 -6.84 -0.62 16.42
C GLY A 171 -5.51 -0.65 15.66
N GLY A 172 -5.31 0.23 14.69
CA GLY A 172 -4.08 0.36 13.92
C GLY A 172 -4.02 -0.47 12.64
N TRP A 173 -2.82 -0.62 12.09
CA TRP A 173 -2.58 -1.28 10.80
C TRP A 173 -2.76 -2.79 10.83
N VAL A 174 -2.55 -3.44 11.97
CA VAL A 174 -2.71 -4.90 12.13
C VAL A 174 -4.13 -5.35 11.79
N GLU A 175 -5.11 -4.47 11.96
CA GLU A 175 -6.53 -4.74 11.73
C GLU A 175 -6.89 -4.93 10.25
N ILE A 176 -6.01 -4.53 9.33
CA ILE A 176 -6.19 -4.82 7.90
C ILE A 176 -6.16 -6.33 7.63
N THR A 177 -5.44 -7.11 8.44
CA THR A 177 -5.33 -8.57 8.27
C THR A 177 -6.67 -9.28 8.41
N LYS A 178 -7.59 -8.70 9.19
CA LYS A 178 -8.97 -9.20 9.35
C LYS A 178 -9.85 -8.98 8.12
N CYS A 179 -9.40 -8.19 7.15
CA CYS A 179 -10.13 -7.96 5.90
C CYS A 179 -10.04 -9.15 4.96
N VAL A 180 -9.20 -10.15 5.25
CA VAL A 180 -9.05 -11.35 4.42
C VAL A 180 -9.29 -12.59 5.26
N VAL A 181 -10.06 -13.54 4.71
CA VAL A 181 -10.27 -14.85 5.32
C VAL A 181 -9.00 -15.64 5.07
N LYS A 182 -8.17 -15.82 6.12
CA LYS A 182 -6.87 -16.55 6.12
C LYS A 182 -6.28 -16.70 4.71
N VAL A 183 -5.56 -15.67 4.26
CA VAL A 183 -4.65 -15.85 3.13
C VAL A 183 -3.67 -16.92 3.56
N ASP A 184 -3.63 -18.06 2.87
CA ASP A 184 -2.46 -18.90 2.91
C ASP A 184 -1.33 -18.06 2.31
N LEU A 185 -0.58 -17.38 3.19
CA LEU A 185 0.55 -16.51 2.86
C LEU A 185 1.76 -17.33 2.39
N THR A 186 1.53 -18.39 1.62
CA THR A 186 2.59 -18.96 0.80
C THR A 186 2.90 -17.96 -0.31
N PRO A 187 4.17 -17.61 -0.56
CA PRO A 187 4.56 -16.85 -1.73
C PRO A 187 4.45 -17.74 -2.98
N GLU A 188 3.26 -18.24 -3.27
CA GLU A 188 2.92 -19.03 -4.45
C GLU A 188 2.57 -18.06 -5.60
N ARG A 189 3.63 -17.53 -6.20
CA ARG A 189 3.78 -17.32 -7.66
C ARG A 189 2.48 -17.00 -8.43
N HIS A 190 1.82 -15.86 -8.15
CA HIS A 190 0.72 -15.37 -8.98
C HIS A 190 1.09 -15.14 -10.46
N TRP A 191 2.38 -15.02 -10.79
CA TRP A 191 2.87 -15.04 -12.18
C TRP A 191 2.57 -16.36 -12.89
N LEU A 192 2.55 -17.49 -12.17
CA LEU A 192 2.20 -18.78 -12.75
C LEU A 192 0.74 -18.81 -13.18
N SER A 193 -0.18 -18.21 -12.42
CA SER A 193 -1.59 -18.14 -12.80
C SER A 193 -1.77 -17.46 -14.17
N SER A 194 -1.19 -16.27 -14.37
CA SER A 194 -1.24 -15.57 -15.66
C SER A 194 -0.55 -16.35 -16.79
N THR A 195 0.57 -17.04 -16.51
CA THR A 195 1.23 -17.86 -17.54
C THR A 195 0.47 -19.15 -17.85
N ILE A 196 -0.17 -19.77 -16.87
CA ILE A 196 -0.98 -20.99 -17.04
C ILE A 196 -2.25 -20.65 -17.80
N GLU A 197 -2.87 -19.50 -17.52
CA GLU A 197 -4.05 -19.05 -18.23
C GLU A 197 -3.71 -18.68 -19.68
N SER A 198 -2.61 -17.96 -19.90
CA SER A 198 -2.09 -17.67 -21.23
C SER A 198 -1.69 -18.95 -22.00
N LEU A 199 -1.08 -19.92 -21.32
CA LEU A 199 -0.72 -21.23 -21.89
C LEU A 199 -1.98 -22.04 -22.23
N LYS A 200 -3.02 -22.00 -21.39
CA LYS A 200 -4.31 -22.63 -21.65
C LYS A 200 -4.97 -22.06 -22.91
N TYR A 201 -5.00 -20.73 -23.06
CA TYR A 201 -5.52 -20.10 -24.28
C TYR A 201 -4.67 -20.43 -25.51
N PHE A 202 -3.34 -20.45 -25.36
CA PHE A 202 -2.43 -20.83 -26.45
C PHE A 202 -2.63 -22.28 -26.89
N LEU A 203 -2.70 -23.23 -25.96
CA LEU A 203 -2.94 -24.65 -26.24
C LEU A 203 -4.34 -24.89 -26.83
N THR A 204 -5.36 -24.16 -26.36
CA THR A 204 -6.72 -24.23 -26.92
C THR A 204 -6.73 -23.73 -28.37
N THR A 205 -6.03 -22.63 -28.65
CA THR A 205 -5.90 -22.07 -29.99
C THR A 205 -5.13 -23.02 -30.90
N LEU A 206 -4.03 -23.60 -30.42
CA LEU A 206 -3.23 -24.58 -31.14
C LEU A 206 -4.03 -25.85 -31.47
N TYR A 207 -4.80 -26.35 -30.50
CA TYR A 207 -5.70 -27.50 -30.69
C TYR A 207 -6.75 -27.22 -31.77
N VAL A 208 -7.39 -26.04 -31.73
CA VAL A 208 -8.37 -25.65 -32.75
C VAL A 208 -7.72 -25.51 -34.13
N CYS A 209 -6.52 -24.96 -34.23
CA CYS A 209 -5.79 -24.88 -35.50
C CYS A 209 -5.45 -26.27 -36.06
N ILE A 210 -4.91 -27.17 -35.23
CA ILE A 210 -4.53 -28.53 -35.63
C ILE A 210 -5.75 -29.36 -36.04
N MET A 211 -6.88 -29.25 -35.32
CA MET A 211 -8.11 -29.97 -35.64
C MET A 211 -8.85 -29.43 -36.87
N LYS A 212 -8.60 -28.17 -37.26
CA LYS A 212 -9.21 -27.56 -38.46
C LYS A 212 -8.47 -27.93 -39.76
N GLU A 213 -7.27 -28.49 -39.64
CA GLU A 213 -6.38 -28.82 -40.77
C GLU A 213 -6.34 -30.32 -41.11
N GLN A 214 -7.17 -31.14 -40.43
CA GLN A 214 -7.50 -32.54 -40.79
C GLN A 214 -8.90 -32.62 -41.40
#